data_AF-A0A0F7KSM5-F1
#
_entry.id   AF-A0A0F7KSM5-F1
#
_cell.length_a   1.000
_cell.length_b   1.000
_cell.length_c   1.000
_cell.angle_alpha   90.00
_cell.angle_beta   90.00
_cell.angle_gamma   90.00
#
_symmetry.space_group_name_H-M   'P 1'
#
loop_
_entity.id
_entity.type
_entity.pdbx_description
1 polymer ?
#
loop_
_entity_poly.entity_id
_entity_poly.type
_entity_poly.pdbx_seq_one_letter_code
_entity_poly.pdbx_strand_id
1 'polypeptide(L)'
;MSLRTILLPLALALVPAGVAAQETSLAVETAKVDDLISIREIKLLQARWGHMAMAGDWGGMAGLATEDAKWRVRRGEVQGRGGIEALLRASQGHGEDGMPAGRMNLRLYISPVITLGKDGQTATGRWHEVAMTAQAGTSAGWQGATHVIDYRKDAAGWRISSIRTYDHFKGSYADGWAHDPSTLERAPYHYTPDEAGELLPGRASASPRSRDVLERQATLLLLQGRAQNLVNAYGYYLDRGMYDDMVDLLADDVVIEIAGQGSWRGTQEARAFLSRFGAPGLDTGELNDRPLLMPMVNIAEDGSTALIRNVEIGMTGHHGDEGYWQAAMQTFLLRRDDDGKWRIAMIHRNPIMRSEYEAGWSDPLPAALPVDSAGQATGQTSLASVDFRTAGYAVPPLEGTLVIPPRSDARALEPIPGALAMAEAFDGAENVSNAYGYYIDQFAWRDTAALFSRDGWKELSYIGTFIGKDRVLGSLIQRYGEGGPNDAFQAIHQKTQPFVTVFDEGQRAFVRTRLFQFNSSADGPGSWISGIYENQVIKEDGIWRIHGMDLDYVWLGDYEGGWTEIDPAASSRFGPSEETIADFGPDAPLRGETFAPYPRIAPMGFHFDNPVTGRKPATRLTWSDGHRD
;
A
#
# COMPACT_ATOMS: atom_id res chain seq x y z
N MET A 1 -52.00 -57.91 35.73
CA MET A 1 -50.74 -57.34 35.22
C MET A 1 -50.94 -55.84 35.10
N SER A 2 -50.38 -55.04 36.02
CA SER A 2 -50.49 -53.57 35.99
C SER A 2 -49.10 -52.99 35.81
N LEU A 3 -48.89 -52.27 34.69
CA LEU A 3 -47.63 -51.65 34.32
C LEU A 3 -47.31 -50.47 35.25
N ARG A 4 -46.10 -50.44 35.80
CA ARG A 4 -45.50 -49.27 36.46
C ARG A 4 -44.85 -48.38 35.40
N THR A 5 -45.42 -47.20 35.16
CA THR A 5 -44.81 -46.13 34.38
C THR A 5 -43.76 -45.42 35.26
N ILE A 6 -42.49 -45.46 34.84
CA ILE A 6 -41.39 -44.71 35.45
C ILE A 6 -41.34 -43.34 34.76
N LEU A 7 -41.66 -42.27 35.51
CA LEU A 7 -41.43 -40.88 35.10
C LEU A 7 -39.98 -40.50 35.46
N LEU A 8 -39.13 -40.32 34.44
CA LEU A 8 -37.83 -39.67 34.60
C LEU A 8 -38.02 -38.15 34.68
N PRO A 9 -37.44 -37.43 35.66
CA PRO A 9 -37.44 -35.97 35.64
C PRO A 9 -36.42 -35.47 34.62
N LEU A 10 -36.89 -34.73 33.62
CA LEU A 10 -36.06 -33.98 32.70
C LEU A 10 -35.49 -32.77 33.46
N ALA A 11 -34.25 -32.88 33.93
CA ALA A 11 -33.55 -31.75 34.52
C ALA A 11 -33.17 -30.76 33.40
N LEU A 12 -33.93 -29.66 33.26
CA LEU A 12 -33.49 -28.51 32.48
C LEU A 12 -32.25 -27.92 33.15
N ALA A 13 -31.07 -28.12 32.56
CA ALA A 13 -29.86 -27.40 32.94
C ALA A 13 -30.04 -25.92 32.55
N LEU A 14 -30.38 -25.07 33.52
CA LEU A 14 -30.34 -23.62 33.39
C LEU A 14 -28.87 -23.19 33.33
N VAL A 15 -28.36 -22.89 32.14
CA VAL A 15 -27.08 -22.23 31.97
C VAL A 15 -27.20 -20.81 32.55
N PRO A 16 -26.31 -20.37 33.46
CA PRO A 16 -26.37 -19.02 34.02
C PRO A 16 -26.24 -17.97 32.91
N ALA A 17 -27.06 -16.92 32.95
CA ALA A 17 -27.08 -15.85 31.93
C ALA A 17 -25.69 -15.21 31.69
N GLY A 18 -24.82 -15.17 32.71
CA GLY A 18 -23.45 -14.66 32.58
C GLY A 18 -22.53 -15.55 31.73
N VAL A 19 -22.71 -16.88 31.76
CA VAL A 19 -21.93 -17.83 30.95
C VAL A 19 -22.35 -17.72 29.48
N ALA A 20 -23.66 -17.64 29.22
CA ALA A 20 -24.19 -17.47 27.86
C ALA A 20 -23.75 -16.13 27.21
N ALA A 21 -23.72 -15.04 27.99
CA ALA A 21 -23.22 -13.74 27.52
C ALA A 21 -21.71 -13.76 27.21
N GLN A 22 -20.92 -14.44 28.04
CA GLN A 22 -19.48 -14.61 27.84
C GLN A 22 -19.16 -15.47 26.61
N GLU A 23 -19.86 -16.60 26.41
CA GLU A 23 -19.72 -17.44 25.22
C GLU A 23 -20.08 -16.68 23.94
N THR A 24 -21.15 -15.88 23.98
CA THR A 24 -21.55 -15.02 22.86
C THR A 24 -20.47 -13.97 22.54
N SER A 25 -19.85 -13.36 23.57
CA SER A 25 -18.72 -12.43 23.39
C SER A 25 -17.53 -13.10 22.71
N LEU A 26 -17.13 -14.29 23.18
CA LEU A 26 -16.00 -15.04 22.61
C LEU A 26 -16.28 -15.48 21.17
N ALA A 27 -17.53 -15.83 20.84
CA ALA A 27 -17.94 -16.16 19.48
C ALA A 27 -17.75 -14.98 18.52
N VAL A 28 -18.15 -13.78 18.92
CA VAL A 28 -17.99 -12.55 18.14
C VAL A 28 -16.52 -12.14 18.03
N GLU A 29 -15.76 -12.15 19.14
CA GLU A 29 -14.33 -11.84 19.12
C GLU A 29 -13.54 -12.84 18.25
N THR A 30 -13.90 -14.13 18.30
CA THR A 30 -13.34 -15.15 17.42
C THR A 30 -13.53 -14.80 15.95
N ALA A 31 -14.75 -14.44 15.56
CA ALA A 31 -15.06 -14.04 14.20
C ALA A 31 -14.25 -12.81 13.76
N LYS A 32 -14.19 -11.77 14.60
CA LYS A 32 -13.41 -10.55 14.30
C LYS A 32 -11.93 -10.83 14.06
N VAL A 33 -11.32 -11.69 14.89
CA VAL A 33 -9.92 -12.10 14.69
C VAL A 33 -9.76 -12.86 13.36
N ASP A 34 -10.66 -13.79 13.04
CA ASP A 34 -10.60 -14.56 11.79
C ASP A 34 -10.81 -13.68 10.54
N ASP A 35 -11.70 -12.69 10.64
CA ASP A 35 -11.98 -11.72 9.57
C ASP A 35 -10.76 -10.83 9.32
N LEU A 36 -10.14 -10.31 10.39
CA LEU A 36 -8.95 -9.48 10.26
C LEU A 36 -7.74 -10.27 9.72
N ILE A 37 -7.58 -11.53 10.15
CA ILE A 37 -6.62 -12.47 9.53
C ILE A 37 -6.92 -12.61 8.05
N SER A 38 -8.19 -12.82 7.67
CA SER A 38 -8.59 -13.04 6.29
C SER A 38 -8.28 -11.86 5.37
N ILE A 39 -8.51 -10.62 5.83
CA ILE A 39 -8.16 -9.41 5.08
C ILE A 39 -6.65 -9.38 4.77
N ARG A 40 -5.82 -9.69 5.76
CA ARG A 40 -4.37 -9.68 5.59
C ARG A 40 -3.85 -10.86 4.78
N GLU A 41 -4.48 -12.03 4.89
CA GLU A 41 -4.21 -13.19 4.02
C GLU A 41 -4.50 -12.86 2.56
N ILE A 42 -5.60 -12.15 2.28
CA ILE A 42 -5.93 -11.68 0.91
C ILE A 42 -4.89 -10.67 0.42
N LYS A 43 -4.48 -9.69 1.26
CA LYS A 43 -3.41 -8.75 0.90
C LYS A 43 -2.09 -9.46 0.60
N LEU A 44 -1.71 -10.43 1.43
CA LEU A 44 -0.51 -11.25 1.23
C LEU A 44 -0.60 -12.08 -0.06
N LEU A 45 -1.75 -12.69 -0.34
CA LEU A 45 -1.99 -13.46 -1.56
C LEU A 45 -1.82 -12.58 -2.79
N GLN A 46 -2.40 -11.37 -2.80
CA GLN A 46 -2.28 -10.45 -3.94
C GLN A 46 -0.85 -9.92 -4.11
N ALA A 47 -0.17 -9.57 -3.02
CA ALA A 47 1.25 -9.20 -3.10
C ALA A 47 2.06 -10.35 -3.72
N ARG A 48 1.86 -11.58 -3.22
CA ARG A 48 2.53 -12.79 -3.73
C ARG A 48 2.28 -13.01 -5.23
N TRP A 49 1.06 -12.76 -5.70
CA TRP A 49 0.73 -12.80 -7.12
C TRP A 49 1.61 -11.85 -7.95
N GLY A 50 1.79 -10.60 -7.51
CA GLY A 50 2.69 -9.64 -8.17
C GLY A 50 4.16 -10.07 -8.13
N HIS A 51 4.65 -10.56 -6.98
CA HIS A 51 6.02 -11.08 -6.86
C HIS A 51 6.28 -12.30 -7.76
N MET A 52 5.30 -13.19 -7.93
CA MET A 52 5.38 -14.32 -8.86
C MET A 52 5.37 -13.87 -10.32
N ALA A 53 4.61 -12.82 -10.66
CA ALA A 53 4.60 -12.24 -12.01
C ALA A 53 5.98 -11.68 -12.42
N MET A 54 6.72 -11.10 -11.45
CA MET A 54 8.10 -10.65 -11.67
C MET A 54 9.07 -11.80 -11.93
N ALA A 55 8.84 -12.95 -11.29
CA ALA A 55 9.65 -14.15 -11.46
C ALA A 55 9.28 -14.99 -12.69
N GLY A 56 8.14 -14.72 -13.32
CA GLY A 56 7.60 -15.55 -14.38
C GLY A 56 7.10 -16.92 -13.90
N ASP A 57 6.64 -17.01 -12.65
CA ASP A 57 6.08 -18.22 -12.05
C ASP A 57 4.58 -18.35 -12.37
N TRP A 58 4.26 -18.58 -13.65
CA TRP A 58 2.87 -18.61 -14.14
C TRP A 58 2.07 -19.76 -13.53
N GLY A 59 2.70 -20.92 -13.35
CA GLY A 59 2.10 -22.08 -12.68
C GLY A 59 1.81 -21.80 -11.20
N GLY A 60 2.73 -21.17 -10.48
CA GLY A 60 2.54 -20.73 -9.11
C GLY A 60 1.40 -19.72 -8.97
N MET A 61 1.32 -18.74 -9.88
CA MET A 61 0.19 -17.79 -9.93
C MET A 61 -1.14 -18.50 -10.15
N ALA A 62 -1.23 -19.39 -11.14
CA ALA A 62 -2.43 -20.19 -11.38
C ALA A 62 -2.79 -21.08 -10.18
N GLY A 63 -1.80 -21.56 -9.42
CA GLY A 63 -1.99 -22.31 -8.17
C GLY A 63 -2.65 -21.50 -7.04
N LEU A 64 -2.59 -20.16 -7.07
CA LEU A 64 -3.31 -19.29 -6.14
C LEU A 64 -4.80 -19.17 -6.45
N ALA A 65 -5.25 -19.66 -7.61
CA ALA A 65 -6.64 -19.64 -8.02
C ALA A 65 -7.39 -20.92 -7.58
N THR A 66 -8.72 -20.86 -7.51
CA THR A 66 -9.57 -22.04 -7.39
C THR A 66 -9.54 -22.85 -8.68
N GLU A 67 -9.92 -24.13 -8.63
CA GLU A 67 -9.94 -25.00 -9.82
C GLU A 67 -10.91 -24.51 -10.89
N ASP A 68 -12.01 -23.88 -10.47
CA ASP A 68 -13.09 -23.31 -11.28
C ASP A 68 -12.90 -21.81 -11.57
N ALA A 69 -11.72 -21.25 -11.30
CA ALA A 69 -11.52 -19.80 -11.35
C ALA A 69 -11.74 -19.22 -12.76
N LYS A 70 -12.21 -17.98 -12.82
CA LYS A 70 -12.49 -17.28 -14.10
C LYS A 70 -11.76 -15.96 -14.19
N TRP A 71 -11.01 -15.75 -15.26
CA TRP A 71 -10.43 -14.44 -15.55
C TRP A 71 -11.10 -13.84 -16.79
N ARG A 72 -11.83 -12.74 -16.56
CA ARG A 72 -12.48 -11.94 -17.59
C ARG A 72 -11.64 -10.72 -17.94
N VAL A 73 -11.40 -10.55 -19.22
CA VAL A 73 -10.91 -9.30 -19.82
C VAL A 73 -12.02 -8.73 -20.70
N ARG A 74 -11.84 -7.52 -21.25
CA ARG A 74 -12.88 -6.83 -22.03
C ARG A 74 -13.52 -7.70 -23.14
N ARG A 75 -12.71 -8.50 -23.86
CA ARG A 75 -13.15 -9.32 -25.00
C ARG A 75 -12.88 -10.81 -24.83
N GLY A 76 -13.01 -11.35 -23.62
CA GLY A 76 -12.83 -12.78 -23.41
C GLY A 76 -12.85 -13.21 -21.96
N GLU A 77 -12.96 -14.51 -21.76
CA GLU A 77 -12.84 -15.16 -20.47
C GLU A 77 -11.99 -16.42 -20.62
N VAL A 78 -11.05 -16.64 -19.70
CA VAL A 78 -10.39 -17.94 -19.52
C VAL A 78 -10.89 -18.57 -18.23
N GLN A 79 -10.93 -19.90 -18.22
CA GLN A 79 -11.46 -20.69 -17.10
C GLN A 79 -10.45 -21.72 -16.60
N GLY A 80 -10.47 -21.94 -15.30
CA GLY A 80 -9.63 -22.87 -14.57
C GLY A 80 -8.15 -22.48 -14.53
N ARG A 81 -7.40 -23.16 -13.66
CA ARG A 81 -5.97 -22.91 -13.45
C ARG A 81 -5.15 -22.99 -14.74
N GLY A 82 -5.39 -24.02 -15.55
CA GLY A 82 -4.67 -24.20 -16.82
C GLY A 82 -4.94 -23.08 -17.85
N GLY A 83 -6.17 -22.55 -17.90
CA GLY A 83 -6.50 -21.42 -18.76
C GLY A 83 -5.85 -20.12 -18.30
N ILE A 84 -5.82 -19.89 -16.98
CA ILE A 84 -5.12 -18.75 -16.36
C ILE A 84 -3.62 -18.83 -16.61
N GLU A 85 -3.00 -19.99 -16.39
CA GLU A 85 -1.58 -20.21 -16.64
C GLU A 85 -1.22 -19.95 -18.11
N ALA A 86 -2.00 -20.51 -19.04
CA ALA A 86 -1.78 -20.32 -20.47
C ALA A 86 -1.91 -18.84 -20.88
N LEU A 87 -2.89 -18.12 -20.31
CA LEU A 87 -3.05 -16.68 -20.53
C LEU A 87 -1.84 -15.90 -20.02
N LEU A 88 -1.38 -16.16 -18.79
CA LEU A 88 -0.23 -15.50 -18.19
C LEU A 88 1.05 -15.76 -19.00
N ARG A 89 1.32 -17.03 -19.33
CA ARG A 89 2.48 -17.44 -20.14
C ARG A 89 2.46 -16.79 -21.52
N ALA A 90 1.31 -16.72 -22.17
CA ALA A 90 1.18 -16.09 -23.48
C ALA A 90 1.34 -14.56 -23.43
N SER A 91 0.64 -13.90 -22.50
CA SER A 91 0.56 -12.43 -22.44
C SER A 91 1.72 -11.76 -21.71
N GLN A 92 2.36 -12.44 -20.77
CA GLN A 92 3.44 -11.91 -19.93
C GLN A 92 4.74 -12.71 -20.09
N GLY A 93 4.64 -14.02 -20.33
CA GLY A 93 5.79 -14.92 -20.47
C GLY A 93 6.42 -14.98 -21.86
N HIS A 94 5.78 -14.41 -22.90
CA HIS A 94 6.17 -14.60 -24.31
C HIS A 94 6.25 -16.09 -24.69
N GLY A 95 5.39 -16.92 -24.10
CA GLY A 95 5.35 -18.37 -24.33
C GLY A 95 6.19 -19.21 -23.36
N GLU A 96 7.06 -18.60 -22.55
CA GLU A 96 8.02 -19.31 -21.69
C GLU A 96 7.78 -19.04 -20.19
N ASP A 97 8.24 -19.95 -19.34
CA ASP A 97 8.33 -19.73 -17.88
C ASP A 97 9.60 -18.95 -17.53
N GLY A 98 9.55 -18.28 -16.37
CA GLY A 98 10.68 -17.53 -15.84
C GLY A 98 10.84 -16.15 -16.48
N MET A 99 11.77 -15.37 -15.93
CA MET A 99 12.12 -14.05 -16.45
C MET A 99 13.61 -14.01 -16.76
N PRO A 100 14.04 -14.32 -18.00
CA PRO A 100 15.45 -14.42 -18.36
C PRO A 100 16.12 -13.04 -18.44
N ALA A 101 17.46 -13.03 -18.49
CA ALA A 101 18.21 -11.82 -18.75
C ALA A 101 17.73 -11.12 -20.03
N GLY A 102 17.73 -9.79 -19.99
CA GLY A 102 17.14 -8.89 -20.96
C GLY A 102 15.64 -8.66 -20.80
N ARG A 103 14.92 -9.37 -19.92
CA ARG A 103 13.45 -9.23 -19.76
C ARG A 103 13.05 -8.75 -18.38
N MET A 104 11.99 -7.92 -18.34
CA MET A 104 11.38 -7.44 -17.11
C MET A 104 9.85 -7.44 -17.23
N ASN A 105 9.16 -7.93 -16.19
CA ASN A 105 7.70 -7.89 -16.06
C ASN A 105 7.32 -7.43 -14.65
N LEU A 106 7.55 -6.15 -14.36
CA LEU A 106 7.19 -5.56 -13.08
C LEU A 106 5.70 -5.25 -13.08
N ARG A 107 4.90 -5.91 -12.25
CA ARG A 107 3.45 -5.69 -12.11
C ARG A 107 3.09 -5.41 -10.66
N LEU A 108 2.69 -4.17 -10.39
CA LEU A 108 2.50 -3.62 -9.06
C LEU A 108 1.00 -3.58 -8.72
N TYR A 109 0.55 -4.40 -7.78
CA TYR A 109 -0.83 -4.40 -7.28
C TYR A 109 -0.92 -3.58 -5.99
N ILE A 110 -1.59 -2.43 -6.07
CA ILE A 110 -1.55 -1.38 -5.04
C ILE A 110 -2.96 -0.83 -4.74
N SER A 111 -3.06 -0.04 -3.68
CA SER A 111 -4.30 0.62 -3.23
C SER A 111 -5.48 -0.36 -3.02
N PRO A 112 -5.35 -1.37 -2.13
CA PRO A 112 -6.43 -2.32 -1.88
C PRO A 112 -7.67 -1.65 -1.28
N VAL A 113 -8.85 -2.05 -1.78
CA VAL A 113 -10.10 -2.02 -1.00
C VAL A 113 -10.65 -3.42 -0.94
N ILE A 114 -10.81 -3.98 0.27
CA ILE A 114 -11.26 -5.36 0.49
C ILE A 114 -12.57 -5.34 1.25
N THR A 115 -13.57 -6.03 0.72
CA THR A 115 -14.88 -6.24 1.35
C THR A 115 -15.05 -7.73 1.63
N LEU A 116 -15.17 -8.10 2.90
CA LEU A 116 -15.45 -9.49 3.29
C LEU A 116 -16.95 -9.78 3.14
N GLY A 117 -17.26 -10.97 2.61
CA GLY A 117 -18.61 -11.49 2.58
C GLY A 117 -19.13 -11.79 3.98
N LYS A 118 -20.46 -11.74 4.15
CA LYS A 118 -21.12 -11.99 5.45
C LYS A 118 -20.88 -13.39 6.01
N ASP A 119 -20.43 -14.32 5.17
CA ASP A 119 -20.05 -15.68 5.55
C ASP A 119 -18.64 -15.79 6.14
N GLY A 120 -17.79 -14.76 5.99
CA GLY A 120 -16.37 -14.82 6.32
C GLY A 120 -15.55 -15.83 5.49
N GLN A 121 -16.12 -16.33 4.38
CA GLN A 121 -15.52 -17.33 3.48
C GLN A 121 -15.42 -16.81 2.03
N THR A 122 -16.06 -15.70 1.72
CA THR A 122 -15.93 -15.00 0.45
C THR A 122 -15.44 -13.57 0.68
N ALA A 123 -14.82 -12.98 -0.33
CA ALA A 123 -14.42 -11.59 -0.30
C ALA A 123 -14.30 -11.06 -1.73
N THR A 124 -14.43 -9.76 -1.90
CA THR A 124 -14.06 -9.07 -3.13
C THR A 124 -13.01 -8.02 -2.81
N GLY A 125 -11.96 -7.96 -3.63
CA GLY A 125 -10.91 -6.97 -3.54
C GLY A 125 -10.84 -6.14 -4.81
N ARG A 126 -10.54 -4.85 -4.66
CA ARG A 126 -10.24 -3.94 -5.76
C ARG A 126 -8.80 -3.46 -5.64
N TRP A 127 -8.09 -3.50 -6.76
CA TRP A 127 -6.66 -3.23 -6.83
C TRP A 127 -6.34 -2.37 -8.05
N HIS A 128 -5.53 -1.33 -7.86
CA HIS A 128 -4.85 -0.68 -8.96
C HIS A 128 -3.66 -1.53 -9.38
N GLU A 129 -3.44 -1.63 -10.68
CA GLU A 129 -2.22 -2.16 -11.25
C GLU A 129 -1.45 -1.06 -11.99
N VAL A 130 -0.14 -1.00 -11.75
CA VAL A 130 0.83 -0.31 -12.62
C VAL A 130 1.87 -1.34 -13.06
N ALA A 131 2.10 -1.43 -14.37
CA ALA A 131 3.09 -2.34 -14.93
C ALA A 131 4.21 -1.59 -15.68
N MET A 132 5.45 -2.01 -15.42
CA MET A 132 6.64 -1.64 -16.20
C MET A 132 7.20 -2.90 -16.84
N THR A 133 7.12 -2.99 -18.17
CA THR A 133 7.57 -4.16 -18.94
C THR A 133 8.76 -3.79 -19.81
N ALA A 134 9.66 -4.74 -20.06
CA ALA A 134 10.84 -4.49 -20.88
C ALA A 134 11.35 -5.72 -21.63
N GLN A 135 11.91 -5.45 -22.81
CA GLN A 135 12.95 -6.22 -23.46
C GLN A 135 14.13 -5.28 -23.71
N ALA A 136 15.24 -5.45 -23.00
CA ALA A 136 16.43 -4.60 -23.10
C ALA A 136 16.92 -4.51 -24.55
N GLY A 137 17.23 -3.28 -25.00
CA GLY A 137 17.61 -2.94 -26.37
C GLY A 137 16.47 -2.92 -27.39
N THR A 138 15.24 -3.28 -26.99
CA THR A 138 14.11 -3.46 -27.92
C THR A 138 12.89 -2.66 -27.52
N SER A 139 12.40 -2.79 -26.29
CA SER A 139 11.16 -2.16 -25.87
C SER A 139 11.08 -1.93 -24.36
N ALA A 140 10.37 -0.88 -24.00
CA ALA A 140 9.95 -0.54 -22.66
C ALA A 140 8.50 -0.03 -22.74
N GLY A 141 7.68 -0.32 -21.75
CA GLY A 141 6.28 0.07 -21.80
C GLY A 141 5.55 0.08 -20.47
N TRP A 142 4.51 0.90 -20.45
CA TRP A 142 3.60 1.15 -19.36
C TRP A 142 2.26 0.46 -19.58
N GLN A 143 1.66 -0.04 -18.51
CA GLN A 143 0.25 -0.45 -18.50
C GLN A 143 -0.37 -0.08 -17.15
N GLY A 144 -1.64 0.29 -17.16
CA GLY A 144 -2.41 0.58 -15.96
C GLY A 144 -3.78 -0.06 -16.04
N ALA A 145 -4.27 -0.58 -14.91
CA ALA A 145 -5.60 -1.19 -14.84
C ALA A 145 -6.19 -1.12 -13.42
N THR A 146 -7.49 -1.32 -13.32
CA THR A 146 -8.14 -1.76 -12.07
C THR A 146 -8.52 -3.23 -12.19
N HIS A 147 -8.18 -4.02 -11.17
CA HIS A 147 -8.66 -5.40 -11.02
C HIS A 147 -9.73 -5.45 -9.94
N VAL A 148 -10.87 -6.06 -10.27
CA VAL A 148 -11.87 -6.50 -9.28
C VAL A 148 -11.75 -8.02 -9.17
N ILE A 149 -11.40 -8.50 -7.99
CA ILE A 149 -11.01 -9.88 -7.74
C ILE A 149 -11.91 -10.47 -6.68
N ASP A 150 -12.56 -11.57 -7.00
CA ASP A 150 -13.32 -12.36 -6.04
C ASP A 150 -12.42 -13.45 -5.46
N TYR A 151 -12.55 -13.65 -4.15
CA TYR A 151 -11.81 -14.64 -3.40
C TYR A 151 -12.78 -15.60 -2.70
N ARG A 152 -12.35 -16.85 -2.56
CA ARG A 152 -13.05 -17.89 -1.79
C ARG A 152 -12.05 -18.57 -0.87
N LYS A 153 -12.44 -18.77 0.39
CA LYS A 153 -11.67 -19.53 1.37
C LYS A 153 -12.04 -21.00 1.27
N ASP A 154 -11.04 -21.85 1.13
CA ASP A 154 -11.18 -23.31 1.24
C ASP A 154 -10.32 -23.84 2.40
N ALA A 155 -10.25 -25.17 2.56
CA ALA A 155 -9.49 -25.80 3.64
C ALA A 155 -7.97 -25.47 3.59
N ALA A 156 -7.45 -25.07 2.43
CA ALA A 156 -6.07 -24.67 2.23
C ALA A 156 -5.87 -23.13 2.25
N GLY A 157 -6.89 -22.36 2.62
CA GLY A 157 -6.87 -20.91 2.79
C GLY A 157 -7.58 -20.15 1.67
N TRP A 158 -7.33 -18.84 1.59
CA TRP A 158 -7.89 -17.99 0.54
C TRP A 158 -7.32 -18.33 -0.84
N ARG A 159 -8.19 -18.29 -1.86
CA ARG A 159 -7.86 -18.49 -3.27
C ARG A 159 -8.63 -17.50 -4.14
N ILE A 160 -8.07 -17.16 -5.30
CA ILE A 160 -8.74 -16.32 -6.30
C ILE A 160 -9.80 -17.15 -7.03
N SER A 161 -11.06 -16.75 -6.96
CA SER A 161 -12.15 -17.40 -7.68
C SER A 161 -12.52 -16.67 -8.98
N SER A 162 -12.36 -15.35 -9.03
CA SER A 162 -12.51 -14.60 -10.28
C SER A 162 -11.64 -13.36 -10.34
N ILE A 163 -11.19 -13.00 -11.54
CA ILE A 163 -10.52 -11.73 -11.84
C ILE A 163 -11.30 -11.05 -12.97
N ARG A 164 -11.66 -9.78 -12.79
CA ARG A 164 -12.09 -8.89 -13.86
C ARG A 164 -11.13 -7.72 -13.97
N THR A 165 -10.52 -7.57 -15.14
CA THR A 165 -9.58 -6.49 -15.45
C THR A 165 -10.28 -5.37 -16.23
N TYR A 166 -10.04 -4.12 -15.81
CA TYR A 166 -10.50 -2.89 -16.43
C TYR A 166 -9.26 -2.06 -16.82
N ASP A 167 -8.93 -2.03 -18.10
CA ASP A 167 -7.73 -1.35 -18.59
C ASP A 167 -7.90 0.17 -18.47
N HIS A 168 -6.93 0.84 -17.86
CA HIS A 168 -6.89 2.30 -17.79
C HIS A 168 -6.11 2.89 -18.95
N PHE A 169 -4.90 2.38 -19.20
CA PHE A 169 -3.98 2.91 -20.20
C PHE A 169 -2.90 1.90 -20.59
N LYS A 170 -2.23 2.17 -21.71
CA LYS A 170 -1.01 1.45 -22.13
C LYS A 170 -0.18 2.32 -23.06
N GLY A 171 1.11 2.04 -23.16
CA GLY A 171 1.98 2.71 -24.13
C GLY A 171 3.43 2.28 -24.07
N SER A 172 4.21 2.76 -25.05
CA SER A 172 5.66 2.59 -25.06
C SER A 172 6.30 3.59 -24.10
N TYR A 173 7.55 3.36 -23.71
CA TYR A 173 8.28 4.39 -22.98
C TYR A 173 8.60 5.61 -23.85
N ALA A 174 8.91 5.40 -25.14
CA ALA A 174 9.29 6.49 -26.04
C ALA A 174 8.14 7.47 -26.31
N ASP A 175 6.91 6.96 -26.42
CA ASP A 175 5.73 7.77 -26.77
C ASP A 175 4.86 8.13 -25.54
N GLY A 176 5.13 7.48 -24.41
CA GLY A 176 4.26 7.50 -23.23
C GLY A 176 3.01 6.65 -23.38
N TRP A 177 2.12 6.77 -22.39
CA TRP A 177 0.85 6.03 -22.37
C TRP A 177 -0.34 6.94 -22.63
N ALA A 178 -1.38 6.34 -23.19
CA ALA A 178 -2.67 6.97 -23.41
C ALA A 178 -3.78 5.93 -23.25
N HIS A 179 -5.03 6.37 -23.41
CA HIS A 179 -6.19 5.49 -23.47
C HIS A 179 -7.04 5.77 -24.71
N ASP A 180 -7.77 4.75 -25.16
CA ASP A 180 -8.75 4.91 -26.23
C ASP A 180 -10.13 5.18 -25.62
N PRO A 181 -10.70 6.39 -25.78
CA PRO A 181 -11.99 6.76 -25.18
C PRO A 181 -13.13 5.84 -25.65
N SER A 182 -13.05 5.28 -26.86
CA SER A 182 -14.09 4.40 -27.41
C SER A 182 -14.13 3.01 -26.77
N THR A 183 -13.08 2.65 -26.03
CA THR A 183 -12.96 1.34 -25.37
C THR A 183 -12.77 1.43 -23.86
N LEU A 184 -12.74 2.64 -23.31
CA LEU A 184 -12.57 2.87 -21.89
C LEU A 184 -13.76 2.28 -21.10
N GLU A 185 -13.45 1.35 -20.21
CA GLU A 185 -14.40 0.74 -19.29
C GLU A 185 -13.93 0.99 -17.86
N ARG A 186 -14.69 1.76 -17.08
CA ARG A 186 -14.38 2.01 -15.67
C ARG A 186 -14.91 0.87 -14.81
N ALA A 187 -14.12 0.44 -13.83
CA ALA A 187 -14.53 -0.61 -12.91
C ALA A 187 -15.76 -0.17 -12.10
N PRO A 188 -16.83 -0.97 -12.00
CA PRO A 188 -17.93 -0.71 -11.08
C PRO A 188 -17.46 -0.93 -9.64
N TYR A 189 -18.03 -0.19 -8.69
CA TYR A 189 -17.77 -0.39 -7.27
C TYR A 189 -18.39 -1.70 -6.81
N HIS A 190 -17.64 -2.49 -6.04
CA HIS A 190 -18.14 -3.69 -5.36
C HIS A 190 -18.59 -3.41 -3.92
N TYR A 191 -18.53 -2.13 -3.51
CA TYR A 191 -18.81 -1.64 -2.18
C TYR A 191 -19.51 -0.28 -2.24
N THR A 192 -20.26 0.02 -1.20
CA THR A 192 -20.75 1.34 -0.83
C THR A 192 -19.75 2.06 0.08
N PRO A 193 -19.91 3.38 0.31
CA PRO A 193 -19.09 4.12 1.27
C PRO A 193 -19.13 3.53 2.69
N ASP A 194 -20.27 2.97 3.08
CA ASP A 194 -20.44 2.32 4.38
C ASP A 194 -19.69 0.99 4.42
N GLU A 195 -19.81 0.15 3.38
CA GLU A 195 -19.06 -1.12 3.29
C GLU A 195 -17.54 -0.92 3.20
N ALA A 196 -17.07 0.20 2.65
CA ALA A 196 -15.65 0.55 2.67
C ALA A 196 -15.12 0.81 4.10
N GLY A 197 -15.97 1.32 4.99
CA GLY A 197 -15.64 1.57 6.40
C GLY A 197 -16.06 0.46 7.37
N GLU A 198 -17.03 -0.38 7.00
CA GLU A 198 -17.47 -1.57 7.74
C GLU A 198 -16.56 -2.76 7.39
N LEU A 199 -15.34 -2.71 7.90
CA LEU A 199 -14.31 -3.70 7.56
C LEU A 199 -14.69 -5.15 7.93
N LEU A 200 -15.41 -5.34 9.04
CA LEU A 200 -15.74 -6.65 9.59
C LEU A 200 -17.27 -6.89 9.51
N PRO A 201 -17.74 -8.01 8.94
CA PRO A 201 -19.16 -8.24 8.59
C PRO A 201 -20.10 -8.53 9.77
N GLY A 202 -19.69 -8.28 11.01
CA GLY A 202 -20.55 -8.39 12.20
C GLY A 202 -21.07 -9.81 12.50
N ARG A 203 -20.26 -10.85 12.30
CA ARG A 203 -20.66 -12.26 12.52
C ARG A 203 -20.22 -12.84 13.87
N ALA A 204 -20.70 -14.04 14.19
CA ALA A 204 -20.27 -14.84 15.35
C ALA A 204 -19.76 -16.21 14.89
N SER A 205 -18.68 -16.71 15.51
CA SER A 205 -18.12 -18.03 15.24
C SER A 205 -18.95 -19.14 15.89
N ALA A 206 -19.18 -20.23 15.15
CA ALA A 206 -19.78 -21.45 15.70
C ALA A 206 -18.83 -22.22 16.64
N SER A 207 -17.53 -21.91 16.58
CA SER A 207 -16.48 -22.54 17.40
C SER A 207 -15.66 -21.45 18.10
N PRO A 208 -16.16 -20.88 19.21
CA PRO A 208 -15.45 -19.84 19.96
C PRO A 208 -14.10 -20.35 20.49
N ARG A 209 -13.06 -19.53 20.36
CA ARG A 209 -11.73 -19.79 20.95
C ARG A 209 -11.64 -19.23 22.36
N SER A 210 -10.70 -19.73 23.16
CA SER A 210 -10.42 -19.18 24.49
C SER A 210 -9.88 -17.75 24.40
N ARG A 211 -10.09 -16.98 25.48
CA ARG A 211 -9.61 -15.60 25.59
C ARG A 211 -8.09 -15.49 25.33
N ASP A 212 -7.29 -16.36 25.93
CA ASP A 212 -5.83 -16.36 25.76
C ASP A 212 -5.40 -16.52 24.30
N VAL A 213 -6.10 -17.37 23.54
CA VAL A 213 -5.81 -17.57 22.10
C VAL A 213 -6.15 -16.31 21.32
N LEU A 214 -7.32 -15.71 21.58
CA LEU A 214 -7.76 -14.50 20.90
C LEU A 214 -6.83 -13.32 21.19
N GLU A 215 -6.42 -13.13 22.44
CA GLU A 215 -5.51 -12.08 22.87
C GLU A 215 -4.12 -12.25 22.25
N ARG A 216 -3.61 -13.49 22.17
CA ARG A 216 -2.36 -13.80 21.49
C ARG A 216 -2.43 -13.46 19.99
N GLN A 217 -3.48 -13.91 19.30
CA GLN A 217 -3.65 -13.66 17.86
C GLN A 217 -3.84 -12.18 17.54
N ALA A 218 -4.66 -11.48 18.31
CA ALA A 218 -4.85 -10.04 18.20
C ALA A 218 -3.52 -9.27 18.41
N THR A 219 -2.72 -9.71 19.38
CA THR A 219 -1.39 -9.14 19.63
C THR A 219 -0.45 -9.32 18.43
N LEU A 220 -0.42 -10.50 17.83
CA LEU A 220 0.37 -10.75 16.61
C LEU A 220 -0.07 -9.84 15.45
N LEU A 221 -1.38 -9.66 15.25
CA LEU A 221 -1.91 -8.74 14.23
C LEU A 221 -1.47 -7.29 14.50
N LEU A 222 -1.58 -6.81 15.73
CA LEU A 222 -1.11 -5.45 16.06
C LEU A 222 0.39 -5.30 15.81
N LEU A 223 1.20 -6.27 16.27
CA LEU A 223 2.64 -6.25 16.09
C LEU A 223 3.06 -6.32 14.62
N GLN A 224 2.33 -7.06 13.79
CA GLN A 224 2.55 -7.13 12.34
C GLN A 224 2.36 -5.76 11.66
N GLY A 225 1.30 -5.03 12.00
CA GLY A 225 1.06 -3.67 11.49
C GLY A 225 2.15 -2.69 11.94
N ARG A 226 2.59 -2.77 13.20
CA ARG A 226 3.69 -1.94 13.72
C ARG A 226 5.03 -2.25 13.05
N ALA A 227 5.30 -3.52 12.73
CA ALA A 227 6.49 -3.92 11.99
C ALA A 227 6.48 -3.32 10.56
N GLN A 228 5.32 -3.35 9.88
CA GLN A 228 5.15 -2.71 8.57
C GLN A 228 5.34 -1.18 8.63
N ASN A 229 4.81 -0.52 9.66
CA ASN A 229 5.05 0.91 9.88
C ASN A 229 6.54 1.25 9.97
N LEU A 230 7.37 0.43 10.64
CA LEU A 230 8.81 0.69 10.74
C LEU A 230 9.47 0.70 9.35
N VAL A 231 9.13 -0.26 8.48
CA VAL A 231 9.64 -0.29 7.10
C VAL A 231 9.09 0.88 6.27
N ASN A 232 7.84 1.26 6.46
CA ASN A 232 7.27 2.40 5.75
C ASN A 232 7.89 3.73 6.21
N ALA A 233 8.21 3.88 7.50
CA ALA A 233 8.98 5.01 8.01
C ALA A 233 10.39 5.07 7.41
N TYR A 234 11.08 3.92 7.28
CA TYR A 234 12.37 3.84 6.58
C TYR A 234 12.28 4.43 5.17
N GLY A 235 11.25 4.07 4.40
CA GLY A 235 11.01 4.66 3.07
C GLY A 235 10.79 6.17 3.13
N TYR A 236 9.87 6.65 3.99
CA TYR A 236 9.58 8.08 4.12
C TYR A 236 10.77 8.93 4.57
N TYR A 237 11.67 8.37 5.38
CA TYR A 237 12.91 9.06 5.78
C TYR A 237 13.95 9.06 4.66
N LEU A 238 14.05 7.98 3.88
CA LEU A 238 14.93 7.91 2.73
C LEU A 238 14.55 8.96 1.69
N ASP A 239 13.26 9.15 1.44
CA ASP A 239 12.74 10.15 0.49
C ASP A 239 13.17 11.59 0.79
N ARG A 240 13.60 11.84 2.04
CA ARG A 240 13.94 13.17 2.55
C ARG A 240 15.40 13.29 2.98
N GLY A 241 16.22 12.27 2.71
CA GLY A 241 17.62 12.24 3.16
C GLY A 241 17.76 12.29 4.68
N MET A 242 16.76 11.83 5.44
CA MET A 242 16.74 11.86 6.92
C MET A 242 17.55 10.70 7.50
N TYR A 243 18.85 10.63 7.17
CA TYR A 243 19.69 9.47 7.47
C TYR A 243 19.88 9.20 8.96
N ASP A 244 19.84 10.24 9.81
CA ASP A 244 19.87 10.04 11.26
C ASP A 244 18.61 9.33 11.76
N ASP A 245 17.43 9.67 11.21
CA ASP A 245 16.19 8.96 11.54
C ASP A 245 16.16 7.55 10.97
N MET A 246 16.79 7.31 9.82
CA MET A 246 16.94 5.96 9.27
C MET A 246 17.85 5.08 10.11
N VAL A 247 19.03 5.59 10.50
CA VAL A 247 20.00 4.84 11.32
C VAL A 247 19.41 4.49 12.68
N ASP A 248 18.59 5.37 13.26
CA ASP A 248 17.84 5.10 14.49
C ASP A 248 16.90 3.88 14.39
N LEU A 249 16.42 3.52 13.18
CA LEU A 249 15.54 2.36 12.99
C LEU A 249 16.30 1.03 12.99
N LEU A 250 17.63 1.07 12.88
CA LEU A 250 18.46 -0.10 12.70
C LEU A 250 18.86 -0.71 14.05
N ALA A 251 19.06 -2.02 14.07
CA ALA A 251 19.74 -2.67 15.18
C ALA A 251 21.24 -2.33 15.16
N ASP A 252 21.89 -2.33 16.32
CA ASP A 252 23.34 -2.07 16.42
C ASP A 252 24.17 -3.04 15.57
N ASP A 253 23.69 -4.28 15.42
CA ASP A 253 24.26 -5.38 14.65
C ASP A 253 23.66 -5.52 13.23
N VAL A 254 23.03 -4.47 12.70
CA VAL A 254 22.37 -4.50 11.38
C VAL A 254 23.29 -5.00 10.27
N VAL A 255 22.73 -5.80 9.35
CA VAL A 255 23.40 -6.23 8.12
C VAL A 255 22.65 -5.73 6.90
N ILE A 256 23.29 -4.94 6.07
CA ILE A 256 22.77 -4.55 4.75
C ILE A 256 23.54 -5.34 3.70
N GLU A 257 22.86 -6.15 2.88
CA GLU A 257 23.44 -6.84 1.73
C GLU A 257 22.79 -6.34 0.44
N ILE A 258 23.63 -5.95 -0.52
CA ILE A 258 23.20 -5.55 -1.86
C ILE A 258 23.65 -6.60 -2.86
N ALA A 259 22.70 -7.14 -3.63
CA ALA A 259 22.97 -8.13 -4.67
C ALA A 259 24.01 -7.63 -5.67
N GLY A 260 25.05 -8.43 -5.89
CA GLY A 260 26.15 -8.12 -6.81
C GLY A 260 27.09 -6.98 -6.38
N GLN A 261 26.96 -6.40 -5.18
CA GLN A 261 27.84 -5.30 -4.74
C GLN A 261 28.62 -5.57 -3.46
N GLY A 262 27.97 -6.06 -2.40
CA GLY A 262 28.64 -6.30 -1.12
C GLY A 262 27.73 -6.16 0.10
N SER A 263 28.34 -6.12 1.28
CA SER A 263 27.65 -5.98 2.56
C SER A 263 28.25 -4.91 3.47
N TRP A 264 27.40 -4.36 4.35
CA TRP A 264 27.71 -3.38 5.40
C TRP A 264 27.18 -3.93 6.72
N ARG A 265 27.98 -3.79 7.79
CA ARG A 265 27.65 -4.36 9.11
C ARG A 265 27.78 -3.30 10.20
N GLY A 266 26.74 -3.18 11.01
CA GLY A 266 26.62 -2.18 12.07
C GLY A 266 26.20 -0.81 11.56
N THR A 267 25.79 0.05 12.50
CA THR A 267 25.18 1.36 12.20
C THR A 267 26.14 2.35 11.54
N GLN A 268 27.46 2.26 11.82
CA GLN A 268 28.48 3.07 11.15
C GLN A 268 28.56 2.76 9.66
N GLU A 269 28.65 1.49 9.30
CA GLU A 269 28.71 1.06 7.90
C GLU A 269 27.35 1.22 7.20
N ALA A 270 26.25 1.10 7.94
CA ALA A 270 24.93 1.44 7.40
C ALA A 270 24.83 2.92 7.01
N ARG A 271 25.41 3.83 7.81
CA ARG A 271 25.50 5.26 7.47
C ARG A 271 26.37 5.49 6.23
N ALA A 272 27.49 4.76 6.13
CA ALA A 272 28.32 4.78 4.93
C ALA A 272 27.53 4.32 3.69
N PHE A 273 26.75 3.24 3.80
CA PHE A 273 25.84 2.81 2.74
C PHE A 273 24.85 3.89 2.31
N LEU A 274 24.30 4.66 3.25
CA LEU A 274 23.31 5.71 2.94
C LEU A 274 23.88 6.86 2.10
N SER A 275 25.20 7.10 2.07
CA SER A 275 25.80 8.14 1.21
C SER A 275 25.55 7.91 -0.28
N ARG A 276 25.23 6.67 -0.67
CA ARG A 276 24.88 6.29 -2.05
C ARG A 276 23.58 6.90 -2.55
N PHE A 277 22.77 7.45 -1.65
CA PHE A 277 21.51 8.13 -1.97
C PHE A 277 21.65 9.66 -1.95
N GLY A 278 22.86 10.20 -1.74
CA GLY A 278 23.11 11.64 -1.66
C GLY A 278 23.60 12.08 -0.28
N ALA A 279 23.75 13.39 -0.09
CA ALA A 279 24.05 13.97 1.22
C ALA A 279 22.80 13.95 2.14
N PRO A 280 22.95 14.12 3.48
CA PRO A 280 21.78 14.27 4.35
C PRO A 280 20.93 15.49 3.97
N GLY A 281 19.62 15.31 3.95
CA GLY A 281 18.68 16.31 3.42
C GLY A 281 18.47 16.17 1.91
N LEU A 282 17.86 17.19 1.29
CA LEU A 282 17.73 17.31 -0.16
C LEU A 282 18.05 18.74 -0.58
N ASP A 283 18.85 18.88 -1.63
CA ASP A 283 19.14 20.17 -2.25
C ASP A 283 17.94 20.67 -3.10
N THR A 284 17.90 21.97 -3.38
CA THR A 284 16.87 22.51 -4.29
C THR A 284 17.03 21.89 -5.67
N GLY A 285 15.96 21.27 -6.18
CA GLY A 285 15.95 20.52 -7.42
C GLY A 285 16.21 19.03 -7.24
N GLU A 286 16.66 18.55 -6.09
CA GLU A 286 16.89 17.13 -5.86
C GLU A 286 15.57 16.38 -5.60
N LEU A 287 15.32 15.31 -6.34
CA LEU A 287 14.24 14.35 -6.09
C LEU A 287 14.82 13.00 -5.69
N ASN A 288 14.25 12.40 -4.64
CA ASN A 288 14.62 11.05 -4.20
C ASN A 288 13.38 10.24 -3.77
N ASP A 289 12.29 10.28 -4.54
CA ASP A 289 11.08 9.53 -4.20
C ASP A 289 11.29 8.02 -4.40
N ARG A 290 11.10 7.21 -3.36
CA ARG A 290 11.34 5.75 -3.35
C ARG A 290 10.19 4.95 -2.72
N PRO A 291 8.95 5.02 -3.23
CA PRO A 291 7.82 4.25 -2.71
C PRO A 291 8.13 2.75 -2.50
N LEU A 292 7.68 2.24 -1.36
CA LEU A 292 7.73 0.82 -1.00
C LEU A 292 6.36 0.15 -1.21
N LEU A 293 6.28 -0.75 -2.18
CA LEU A 293 5.03 -1.27 -2.75
C LEU A 293 4.90 -2.80 -2.59
N MET A 294 3.67 -3.30 -2.68
CA MET A 294 3.35 -4.74 -2.56
C MET A 294 4.01 -5.44 -1.35
N PRO A 295 3.79 -4.95 -0.12
CA PRO A 295 4.40 -5.53 1.06
C PRO A 295 3.86 -6.95 1.33
N MET A 296 4.75 -7.92 1.42
CA MET A 296 4.51 -9.23 2.05
C MET A 296 5.02 -9.15 3.49
N VAL A 297 4.13 -9.26 4.48
CA VAL A 297 4.47 -9.08 5.90
C VAL A 297 4.22 -10.38 6.66
N ASN A 298 5.29 -11.05 7.07
CA ASN A 298 5.23 -12.23 7.92
C ASN A 298 5.68 -11.87 9.35
N ILE A 299 5.08 -12.50 10.36
CA ILE A 299 5.46 -12.34 11.77
C ILE A 299 5.71 -13.70 12.42
N ALA A 300 6.74 -13.80 13.25
CA ALA A 300 6.98 -15.02 14.02
C ALA A 300 5.84 -15.28 15.02
N GLU A 301 5.53 -16.55 15.29
CA GLU A 301 4.43 -16.94 16.19
C GLU A 301 4.58 -16.45 17.63
N ASP A 302 5.80 -16.08 18.03
CA ASP A 302 6.16 -15.51 19.32
C ASP A 302 6.27 -13.97 19.31
N GLY A 303 6.04 -13.33 18.15
CA GLY A 303 6.14 -11.89 17.96
C GLY A 303 7.56 -11.32 18.12
N SER A 304 8.60 -12.15 18.06
CA SER A 304 10.00 -11.72 18.24
C SER A 304 10.62 -11.14 16.97
N THR A 305 10.19 -11.63 15.80
CA THR A 305 10.74 -11.22 14.50
C THR A 305 9.63 -11.02 13.48
N ALA A 306 9.90 -10.15 12.50
CA ALA A 306 9.05 -9.98 11.33
C ALA A 306 9.92 -9.97 10.07
N LEU A 307 9.37 -10.51 8.98
CA LEU A 307 10.03 -10.53 7.66
C LEU A 307 9.13 -9.79 6.69
N ILE A 308 9.66 -8.73 6.09
CA ILE A 308 8.89 -7.86 5.20
C ILE A 308 9.58 -7.79 3.85
N ARG A 309 8.88 -8.15 2.78
CA ARG A 309 9.37 -7.99 1.41
C ARG A 309 8.52 -6.98 0.65
N ASN A 310 9.16 -6.08 -0.09
CA ASN A 310 8.48 -5.10 -0.91
C ASN A 310 9.24 -4.86 -2.22
N VAL A 311 8.57 -4.17 -3.15
CA VAL A 311 9.17 -3.60 -4.35
C VAL A 311 9.37 -2.11 -4.13
N GLU A 312 10.60 -1.64 -4.26
CA GLU A 312 10.95 -0.22 -4.30
C GLU A 312 10.90 0.28 -5.74
N ILE A 313 10.23 1.41 -5.98
CA ILE A 313 10.33 2.18 -7.24
C ILE A 313 10.99 3.51 -6.94
N GLY A 314 12.08 3.84 -7.63
CA GLY A 314 12.78 5.11 -7.48
C GLY A 314 12.45 6.07 -8.63
N MET A 315 12.06 7.29 -8.28
CA MET A 315 12.02 8.48 -9.13
C MET A 315 13.00 9.46 -8.53
N THR A 316 14.18 9.56 -9.14
CA THR A 316 15.31 10.28 -8.55
C THR A 316 16.00 11.19 -9.55
N GLY A 317 16.90 12.07 -9.08
CA GLY A 317 17.72 12.92 -9.93
C GLY A 317 17.57 14.39 -9.56
N HIS A 318 17.86 15.28 -10.50
CA HIS A 318 17.86 16.71 -10.26
C HIS A 318 17.08 17.47 -11.35
N HIS A 319 16.27 18.44 -10.93
CA HIS A 319 15.58 19.36 -11.81
C HIS A 319 16.56 20.15 -12.69
N GLY A 320 16.28 20.23 -13.99
CA GLY A 320 17.14 20.84 -15.00
C GLY A 320 18.38 20.02 -15.37
N ASP A 321 18.46 18.77 -14.92
CA ASP A 321 19.57 17.84 -15.17
C ASP A 321 19.03 16.40 -15.31
N GLU A 322 19.86 15.39 -15.06
CA GLU A 322 19.50 13.98 -15.17
C GLU A 322 18.44 13.52 -14.14
N GLY A 323 17.48 12.72 -14.63
CA GLY A 323 16.51 11.97 -13.83
C GLY A 323 16.66 10.48 -14.03
N TYR A 324 16.20 9.67 -13.07
CA TYR A 324 16.33 8.22 -13.13
C TYR A 324 15.11 7.47 -12.63
N TRP A 325 14.69 6.48 -13.41
CA TRP A 325 13.81 5.40 -12.96
C TRP A 325 14.63 4.27 -12.35
N GLN A 326 14.13 3.68 -11.27
CA GLN A 326 14.76 2.55 -10.59
C GLN A 326 13.74 1.56 -10.07
N ALA A 327 14.08 0.28 -10.04
CA ALA A 327 13.31 -0.76 -9.39
C ALA A 327 14.21 -1.70 -8.58
N ALA A 328 13.81 -2.05 -7.37
CA ALA A 328 14.52 -3.03 -6.54
C ALA A 328 13.57 -3.90 -5.73
N MET A 329 13.98 -5.14 -5.47
CA MET A 329 13.33 -6.02 -4.50
C MET A 329 14.03 -5.91 -3.15
N GLN A 330 13.29 -5.56 -2.09
CA GLN A 330 13.85 -5.46 -0.75
C GLN A 330 13.24 -6.50 0.18
N THR A 331 14.05 -7.09 1.06
CA THR A 331 13.60 -7.95 2.17
C THR A 331 14.23 -7.47 3.47
N PHE A 332 13.40 -7.14 4.44
CA PHE A 332 13.76 -6.65 5.75
C PHE A 332 13.52 -7.75 6.79
N LEU A 333 14.53 -8.05 7.62
CA LEU A 333 14.33 -8.78 8.87
C LEU A 333 14.28 -7.76 10.00
N LEU A 334 13.19 -7.79 10.76
CA LEU A 334 13.01 -6.97 11.95
C LEU A 334 13.12 -7.86 13.20
N ARG A 335 13.72 -7.32 14.25
CA ARG A 335 13.77 -7.92 15.59
C ARG A 335 13.05 -6.99 16.56
N ARG A 336 12.23 -7.57 17.45
CA ARG A 336 11.65 -6.86 18.58
C ARG A 336 12.57 -7.07 19.79
N ASP A 337 13.19 -5.99 20.25
CA ASP A 337 14.12 -6.07 21.38
C ASP A 337 13.38 -6.04 22.72
N ASP A 338 14.12 -6.16 23.82
CA ASP A 338 13.57 -6.30 25.16
C ASP A 338 12.84 -5.03 25.66
N ASP A 339 13.10 -3.87 25.03
CA ASP A 339 12.34 -2.62 25.23
C ASP A 339 10.98 -2.61 24.49
N GLY A 340 10.65 -3.70 23.80
CA GLY A 340 9.41 -3.88 23.06
C GLY A 340 9.39 -3.17 21.70
N LYS A 341 10.48 -2.51 21.28
CA LYS A 341 10.56 -1.78 20.02
C LYS A 341 11.07 -2.67 18.90
N TRP A 342 10.55 -2.43 17.69
CA TRP A 342 11.05 -3.05 16.48
C TRP A 342 12.29 -2.31 15.98
N ARG A 343 13.33 -3.06 15.59
CA ARG A 343 14.50 -2.56 14.88
C ARG A 343 14.77 -3.40 13.64
N ILE A 344 15.32 -2.78 12.60
CA ILE A 344 15.72 -3.47 11.37
C ILE A 344 17.08 -4.13 11.62
N ALA A 345 17.08 -5.47 11.66
CA ALA A 345 18.28 -6.27 11.87
C ALA A 345 18.97 -6.63 10.54
N MET A 346 18.22 -6.67 9.44
CA MET A 346 18.79 -6.99 8.12
C MET A 346 18.02 -6.32 6.99
N ILE A 347 18.74 -5.88 5.96
CA ILE A 347 18.17 -5.41 4.69
C ILE A 347 18.88 -6.16 3.57
N HIS A 348 18.13 -6.95 2.82
CA HIS A 348 18.56 -7.49 1.53
C HIS A 348 17.93 -6.65 0.42
N ARG A 349 18.72 -5.98 -0.40
CA ARG A 349 18.21 -5.23 -1.55
C ARG A 349 18.82 -5.80 -2.84
N ASN A 350 17.93 -6.13 -3.78
CA ASN A 350 18.24 -6.74 -5.05
C ASN A 350 17.84 -5.74 -6.15
N PRO A 351 18.78 -4.90 -6.63
CA PRO A 351 18.49 -3.93 -7.68
C PRO A 351 18.12 -4.66 -8.98
N ILE A 352 16.97 -4.33 -9.55
CA ILE A 352 16.42 -4.99 -10.75
C ILE A 352 16.73 -4.15 -11.98
N MET A 353 16.39 -2.85 -11.94
CA MET A 353 16.46 -1.95 -13.09
C MET A 353 16.89 -0.55 -12.63
N ARG A 354 17.69 0.13 -13.47
CA ARG A 354 17.92 1.57 -13.43
C ARG A 354 17.98 2.08 -14.87
N SER A 355 17.44 3.26 -15.13
CA SER A 355 17.62 3.96 -16.40
C SER A 355 17.62 5.46 -16.16
N GLU A 356 18.22 6.21 -17.08
CA GLU A 356 17.91 7.63 -17.21
C GLU A 356 16.45 7.83 -17.61
N TYR A 357 15.89 8.98 -17.25
CA TYR A 357 14.53 9.36 -17.61
C TYR A 357 14.42 9.55 -19.13
N GLU A 358 15.35 10.27 -19.76
CA GLU A 358 15.29 10.53 -21.20
C GLU A 358 15.37 9.22 -22.03
N ALA A 359 16.29 8.32 -21.68
CA ALA A 359 16.51 7.08 -22.42
C ALA A 359 15.45 5.98 -22.13
N GLY A 360 14.94 5.95 -20.89
CA GLY A 360 14.05 4.90 -20.42
C GLY A 360 14.72 3.53 -20.27
N TRP A 361 13.98 2.58 -19.71
CA TRP A 361 14.53 1.27 -19.38
C TRP A 361 14.56 0.27 -20.55
N SER A 362 14.30 0.73 -21.78
CA SER A 362 14.71 -0.01 -22.98
C SER A 362 16.22 0.08 -23.19
N ASP A 363 16.86 1.16 -22.73
CA ASP A 363 18.31 1.32 -22.68
C ASP A 363 18.80 1.45 -21.22
N PRO A 364 18.80 0.33 -20.47
CA PRO A 364 19.01 0.37 -19.03
C PRO A 364 20.49 0.56 -18.64
N LEU A 365 20.69 1.36 -17.60
CA LEU A 365 21.95 1.48 -16.85
C LEU A 365 22.17 0.27 -15.93
N PRO A 366 23.37 0.11 -15.35
CA PRO A 366 23.55 -0.77 -14.21
C PRO A 366 22.52 -0.53 -13.12
N ALA A 367 21.79 -1.59 -12.77
CA ALA A 367 20.71 -1.51 -11.76
C ALA A 367 21.24 -1.06 -10.40
N ALA A 368 22.49 -1.41 -10.13
CA ALA A 368 23.29 -0.91 -9.02
C ALA A 368 23.41 0.63 -9.04
N LEU A 369 23.13 1.27 -7.89
CA LEU A 369 23.51 2.67 -7.68
C LEU A 369 25.04 2.83 -7.76
N PRO A 370 25.55 3.95 -8.31
CA PRO A 370 26.96 4.29 -8.26
C PRO A 370 27.48 4.26 -6.82
N VAL A 371 28.78 3.98 -6.68
CA VAL A 371 29.43 3.84 -5.37
C VAL A 371 30.50 4.92 -5.27
N ASP A 372 30.31 5.86 -4.35
CA ASP A 372 31.36 6.80 -3.99
C ASP A 372 32.38 6.13 -3.05
N SER A 373 33.46 6.82 -2.71
CA SER A 373 34.47 6.28 -1.80
C SER A 373 33.94 6.03 -0.38
N ALA A 374 32.94 6.80 0.06
CA ALA A 374 32.36 6.70 1.38
C ALA A 374 31.42 5.50 1.53
N GLY A 375 30.69 5.14 0.47
CA GLY A 375 29.71 4.07 0.45
C GLY A 375 30.23 2.73 -0.07
N GLN A 376 31.55 2.52 -0.09
CA GLN A 376 32.13 1.22 -0.46
C GLN A 376 31.69 0.13 0.53
N ALA A 377 31.47 -1.08 0.01
CA ALA A 377 31.14 -2.23 0.85
C ALA A 377 32.37 -2.68 1.64
N THR A 378 32.17 -3.03 2.92
CA THR A 378 33.26 -3.58 3.76
C THR A 378 33.28 -5.11 3.76
N GLY A 379 32.20 -5.74 3.32
CA GLY A 379 32.06 -7.19 3.21
C GLY A 379 31.55 -7.65 1.84
N GLN A 380 31.60 -8.96 1.63
CA GLN A 380 31.04 -9.59 0.44
C GLN A 380 29.54 -9.84 0.59
N THR A 381 28.84 -9.96 -0.54
CA THR A 381 27.42 -10.34 -0.59
C THR A 381 27.27 -11.79 -1.00
N SER A 382 26.28 -12.47 -0.43
CA SER A 382 25.88 -13.82 -0.85
C SER A 382 24.77 -13.79 -1.91
N LEU A 383 24.16 -12.61 -2.13
CA LEU A 383 23.02 -12.43 -3.01
C LEU A 383 23.46 -12.35 -4.47
N ALA A 384 22.91 -13.24 -5.30
CA ALA A 384 23.09 -13.21 -6.74
C ALA A 384 22.45 -11.95 -7.33
N SER A 385 23.11 -11.36 -8.35
CA SER A 385 22.55 -10.22 -9.09
C SER A 385 21.22 -10.58 -9.74
N VAL A 386 20.28 -9.64 -9.73
CA VAL A 386 19.02 -9.69 -10.49
C VAL A 386 18.91 -8.49 -11.42
N ASP A 387 20.05 -7.87 -11.76
CA ASP A 387 20.13 -6.82 -12.79
C ASP A 387 19.60 -7.41 -14.10
N PHE A 388 18.41 -6.96 -14.50
CA PHE A 388 17.64 -7.60 -15.56
C PHE A 388 18.39 -7.58 -16.89
N ARG A 389 19.42 -6.75 -17.07
CA ARG A 389 20.25 -6.70 -18.29
C ARG A 389 21.09 -7.95 -18.45
N THR A 390 21.56 -8.52 -17.34
CA THR A 390 22.61 -9.54 -17.33
C THR A 390 22.22 -10.82 -16.58
N ALA A 391 21.16 -10.77 -15.78
CA ALA A 391 20.69 -11.89 -14.98
C ALA A 391 19.18 -12.07 -15.13
N GLY A 392 18.73 -13.32 -15.07
CA GLY A 392 17.31 -13.61 -14.90
C GLY A 392 16.85 -13.30 -13.48
N TYR A 393 15.56 -13.02 -13.31
CA TYR A 393 15.00 -12.80 -11.98
C TYR A 393 14.94 -14.11 -11.20
N ALA A 394 15.66 -14.17 -10.06
CA ALA A 394 15.82 -15.39 -9.27
C ALA A 394 15.74 -15.17 -7.75
N VAL A 395 15.04 -14.12 -7.30
CA VAL A 395 14.86 -13.89 -5.86
C VAL A 395 14.00 -15.01 -5.27
N PRO A 396 14.48 -15.76 -4.25
CA PRO A 396 13.73 -16.88 -3.67
C PRO A 396 12.37 -16.42 -3.12
N PRO A 397 11.28 -17.18 -3.30
CA PRO A 397 9.96 -16.80 -2.81
C PRO A 397 9.95 -16.68 -1.28
N LEU A 398 9.09 -15.78 -0.78
CA LEU A 398 8.82 -15.66 0.66
C LEU A 398 7.67 -16.61 1.05
N GLU A 399 7.58 -16.92 2.35
CA GLU A 399 6.47 -17.74 2.85
C GLU A 399 5.10 -17.08 2.61
N GLY A 400 4.13 -17.91 2.24
CA GLY A 400 2.78 -17.48 1.88
C GLY A 400 1.80 -17.38 3.06
N THR A 401 2.28 -17.49 4.30
CA THR A 401 1.46 -17.44 5.53
C THR A 401 1.77 -16.18 6.33
N LEU A 402 0.78 -15.63 7.03
CA LEU A 402 1.00 -14.44 7.88
C LEU A 402 1.92 -14.73 9.07
N VAL A 403 1.75 -15.90 9.68
CA VAL A 403 2.51 -16.34 10.85
C VAL A 403 3.51 -17.41 10.42
N ILE A 404 4.74 -17.27 10.89
CA ILE A 404 5.88 -18.15 10.58
C ILE A 404 6.52 -18.68 11.88
N PRO A 405 7.27 -19.80 11.83
CA PRO A 405 8.02 -20.28 12.98
C PRO A 405 9.08 -19.26 13.45
N PRO A 406 9.44 -19.23 14.74
CA PRO A 406 10.47 -18.34 15.24
C PRO A 406 11.85 -18.79 14.73
N ARG A 407 12.73 -17.81 14.44
CA ARG A 407 14.09 -18.07 13.93
C ARG A 407 15.11 -18.46 15.02
N SER A 408 14.72 -18.30 16.28
CA SER A 408 15.53 -18.59 17.48
C SER A 408 14.65 -19.23 18.55
N ASP A 409 15.19 -19.44 19.76
CA ASP A 409 14.41 -19.91 20.91
C ASP A 409 13.16 -19.05 21.11
N ALA A 410 12.01 -19.72 21.17
CA ALA A 410 10.71 -19.07 21.25
C ALA A 410 10.60 -18.24 22.54
N ARG A 411 10.16 -16.98 22.38
CA ARG A 411 9.89 -16.09 23.52
C ARG A 411 8.42 -16.19 23.94
N ALA A 412 8.14 -15.88 25.21
CA ALA A 412 6.75 -15.70 25.65
C ALA A 412 6.18 -14.43 25.00
N LEU A 413 5.00 -14.54 24.39
CA LEU A 413 4.29 -13.40 23.83
C LEU A 413 3.29 -12.87 24.86
N GLU A 414 3.62 -11.76 25.48
CA GLU A 414 2.71 -11.04 26.38
C GLU A 414 1.56 -10.39 25.60
N PRO A 415 0.30 -10.66 25.96
CA PRO A 415 -0.86 -10.00 25.37
C PRO A 415 -0.82 -8.48 25.50
N ILE A 416 -1.19 -7.78 24.42
CA ILE A 416 -1.40 -6.33 24.44
C ILE A 416 -2.91 -6.04 24.61
N PRO A 417 -3.33 -5.38 25.70
CA PRO A 417 -4.73 -4.99 25.90
C PRO A 417 -5.25 -4.15 24.72
N GLY A 418 -6.47 -4.46 24.26
CA GLY A 418 -7.10 -3.74 23.14
C GLY A 418 -6.47 -4.02 21.76
N ALA A 419 -5.57 -4.99 21.63
CA ALA A 419 -4.85 -5.27 20.39
C ALA A 419 -5.76 -5.51 19.19
N LEU A 420 -6.93 -6.12 19.38
CA LEU A 420 -7.86 -6.39 18.30
C LEU A 420 -8.41 -5.10 17.68
N ALA A 421 -8.90 -4.17 18.51
CA ALA A 421 -9.41 -2.89 18.06
C ALA A 421 -8.30 -2.04 17.41
N MET A 422 -7.10 -2.06 18.00
CA MET A 422 -5.97 -1.35 17.40
C MET A 422 -5.53 -1.96 16.07
N ALA A 423 -5.50 -3.28 15.94
CA ALA A 423 -5.15 -3.94 14.68
C ALA A 423 -6.22 -3.69 13.60
N GLU A 424 -7.51 -3.68 13.97
CA GLU A 424 -8.60 -3.31 13.06
C GLU A 424 -8.44 -1.88 12.53
N ALA A 425 -7.97 -0.94 13.36
CA ALA A 425 -7.74 0.44 12.96
C ALA A 425 -6.69 0.60 11.85
N PHE A 426 -5.66 -0.26 11.80
CA PHE A 426 -4.69 -0.26 10.69
C PHE A 426 -5.37 -0.54 9.35
N ASP A 427 -6.12 -1.64 9.30
CA ASP A 427 -6.74 -2.10 8.07
C ASP A 427 -7.94 -1.21 7.68
N GLY A 428 -8.73 -0.75 8.65
CA GLY A 428 -9.86 0.15 8.42
C GLY A 428 -9.43 1.52 7.90
N ALA A 429 -8.36 2.09 8.48
CA ALA A 429 -7.82 3.38 8.05
C ALA A 429 -7.28 3.32 6.62
N GLU A 430 -6.57 2.25 6.26
CA GLU A 430 -6.09 2.03 4.89
C GLU A 430 -7.26 1.84 3.92
N ASN A 431 -8.24 0.99 4.27
CA ASN A 431 -9.36 0.63 3.39
C ASN A 431 -10.20 1.86 3.01
N VAL A 432 -10.63 2.66 4.00
CA VAL A 432 -11.42 3.88 3.76
C VAL A 432 -10.60 4.94 3.00
N SER A 433 -9.29 5.02 3.28
CA SER A 433 -8.39 5.96 2.60
C SER A 433 -8.18 5.61 1.13
N ASN A 434 -8.12 4.32 0.78
CA ASN A 434 -8.02 3.85 -0.61
C ASN A 434 -9.36 3.97 -1.34
N ALA A 435 -10.48 3.68 -0.66
CA ALA A 435 -11.83 3.86 -1.23
C ALA A 435 -12.08 5.29 -1.67
N TYR A 436 -11.61 6.28 -0.90
CA TYR A 436 -11.63 7.68 -1.32
C TYR A 436 -10.97 7.89 -2.69
N GLY A 437 -9.78 7.31 -2.92
CA GLY A 437 -9.06 7.41 -4.19
C GLY A 437 -9.92 6.94 -5.37
N TYR A 438 -10.51 5.75 -5.24
CA TYR A 438 -11.37 5.21 -6.30
C TYR A 438 -12.64 6.03 -6.57
N TYR A 439 -13.26 6.63 -5.54
CA TYR A 439 -14.44 7.47 -5.78
C TYR A 439 -14.08 8.76 -6.53
N ILE A 440 -12.92 9.36 -6.22
CA ILE A 440 -12.48 10.57 -6.90
C ILE A 440 -11.96 10.31 -8.32
N ASP A 441 -11.44 9.11 -8.61
CA ASP A 441 -11.07 8.69 -9.97
C ASP A 441 -12.26 8.75 -10.95
N GLN A 442 -13.46 8.51 -10.45
CA GLN A 442 -14.70 8.50 -11.25
C GLN A 442 -15.65 9.64 -10.88
N PHE A 443 -15.18 10.70 -10.22
CA PHE A 443 -15.98 11.89 -9.93
C PHE A 443 -17.27 11.58 -9.15
N ALA A 444 -17.26 10.54 -8.32
CA ALA A 444 -18.40 10.09 -7.54
C ALA A 444 -18.50 10.90 -6.23
N TRP A 445 -18.85 12.19 -6.34
CA TRP A 445 -18.73 13.15 -5.23
C TRP A 445 -19.64 12.88 -4.05
N ARG A 446 -20.84 12.36 -4.30
CA ARG A 446 -21.78 11.98 -3.24
C ARG A 446 -21.22 10.82 -2.41
N ASP A 447 -20.66 9.82 -3.08
CA ASP A 447 -20.00 8.69 -2.42
C ASP A 447 -18.69 9.10 -1.75
N THR A 448 -17.93 10.01 -2.37
CA THR A 448 -16.71 10.60 -1.79
C THR A 448 -17.04 11.28 -0.47
N ALA A 449 -18.03 12.18 -0.43
CA ALA A 449 -18.45 12.85 0.79
C ALA A 449 -19.07 11.88 1.80
N ALA A 450 -19.71 10.79 1.34
CA ALA A 450 -20.26 9.77 2.21
C ALA A 450 -19.20 9.05 3.06
N LEU A 451 -17.94 8.99 2.61
CA LEU A 451 -16.82 8.46 3.40
C LEU A 451 -16.44 9.33 4.60
N PHE A 452 -16.83 10.60 4.62
CA PHE A 452 -16.48 11.51 5.71
C PHE A 452 -17.40 11.32 6.91
N SER A 453 -16.85 11.50 8.11
CA SER A 453 -17.63 11.59 9.35
C SER A 453 -18.53 12.82 9.30
N ARG A 454 -19.59 12.86 10.12
CA ARG A 454 -20.51 14.02 10.15
C ARG A 454 -19.77 15.36 10.23
N ASP A 455 -18.81 15.44 11.16
CA ASP A 455 -18.04 16.64 11.46
C ASP A 455 -16.66 16.62 10.76
N GLY A 456 -16.50 15.81 9.71
CA GLY A 456 -15.23 15.65 9.01
C GLY A 456 -14.90 16.83 8.09
N TRP A 457 -13.61 17.08 7.85
CA TRP A 457 -13.13 18.16 7.01
C TRP A 457 -12.22 17.66 5.89
N LYS A 458 -12.15 18.44 4.81
CA LYS A 458 -11.31 18.19 3.65
C LYS A 458 -10.65 19.48 3.18
N GLU A 459 -9.37 19.41 2.85
CA GLU A 459 -8.71 20.40 2.01
C GLU A 459 -9.04 20.16 0.53
N LEU A 460 -9.62 21.17 -0.11
CA LEU A 460 -9.76 21.19 -1.55
C LEU A 460 -8.55 21.90 -2.15
N SER A 461 -7.81 21.15 -2.97
CA SER A 461 -6.60 21.61 -3.65
C SER A 461 -6.75 23.03 -4.19
N TYR A 462 -5.77 23.88 -3.89
CA TYR A 462 -5.68 25.28 -4.30
C TYR A 462 -6.70 26.26 -3.68
N ILE A 463 -7.68 25.79 -2.91
CA ILE A 463 -8.81 26.63 -2.46
C ILE A 463 -8.78 26.86 -0.95
N GLY A 464 -8.89 25.80 -0.15
CA GLY A 464 -9.04 25.92 1.30
C GLY A 464 -9.67 24.69 1.94
N THR A 465 -9.96 24.79 3.23
CA THR A 465 -10.55 23.73 4.05
C THR A 465 -12.06 23.90 4.16
N PHE A 466 -12.79 22.79 4.03
CA PHE A 466 -14.24 22.72 4.15
C PHE A 466 -14.59 21.77 5.30
N ILE A 467 -15.32 22.27 6.29
CA ILE A 467 -15.56 21.58 7.56
C ILE A 467 -17.02 21.13 7.63
N GLY A 468 -17.23 19.83 7.84
CA GLY A 468 -18.54 19.18 7.83
C GLY A 468 -18.82 18.50 6.49
N LYS A 469 -19.44 17.32 6.57
CA LYS A 469 -19.71 16.45 5.41
C LYS A 469 -20.43 17.15 4.24
N ASP A 470 -21.41 17.99 4.54
CA ASP A 470 -22.16 18.74 3.52
C ASP A 470 -21.30 19.82 2.85
N ARG A 471 -20.38 20.45 3.60
CA ARG A 471 -19.42 21.43 3.08
C ARG A 471 -18.40 20.77 2.18
N VAL A 472 -17.92 19.58 2.56
CA VAL A 472 -17.08 18.73 1.70
C VAL A 472 -17.80 18.43 0.37
N LEU A 473 -19.05 17.94 0.42
CA LEU A 473 -19.83 17.65 -0.79
C LEU A 473 -20.02 18.90 -1.67
N GLY A 474 -20.46 20.01 -1.05
CA GLY A 474 -20.69 21.28 -1.75
C GLY A 474 -19.44 21.77 -2.48
N SER A 475 -18.28 21.70 -1.83
CA SER A 475 -17.00 22.10 -2.42
C SER A 475 -16.61 21.26 -3.65
N LEU A 476 -16.86 19.94 -3.61
CA LEU A 476 -16.56 19.04 -4.72
C LEU A 476 -17.47 19.31 -5.91
N ILE A 477 -18.78 19.46 -5.67
CA ILE A 477 -19.76 19.78 -6.71
C ILE A 477 -19.48 21.14 -7.32
N GLN A 478 -19.18 22.16 -6.52
CA GLN A 478 -18.88 23.51 -7.02
C GLN A 478 -17.61 23.51 -7.89
N ARG A 479 -16.59 22.73 -7.53
CA ARG A 479 -15.32 22.67 -8.28
C ARG A 479 -15.39 21.84 -9.56
N TYR A 480 -16.04 20.69 -9.50
CA TYR A 480 -15.95 19.68 -10.55
C TYR A 480 -17.28 19.37 -11.24
N GLY A 481 -18.40 19.90 -10.75
CA GLY A 481 -19.75 19.60 -11.24
C GLY A 481 -20.20 18.16 -10.92
N GLU A 482 -21.38 17.79 -11.42
CA GLU A 482 -21.97 16.45 -11.24
C GLU A 482 -22.04 15.64 -12.55
N GLY A 483 -21.26 16.02 -13.56
CA GLY A 483 -21.27 15.35 -14.87
C GLY A 483 -20.64 13.94 -14.88
N GLY A 484 -20.01 13.52 -13.79
CA GLY A 484 -19.19 12.31 -13.74
C GLY A 484 -17.86 12.48 -14.49
N PRO A 485 -17.10 11.39 -14.66
CA PRO A 485 -15.83 11.42 -15.36
C PRO A 485 -16.09 11.53 -16.86
N ASN A 486 -15.34 12.37 -17.56
CA ASN A 486 -15.32 12.35 -19.02
C ASN A 486 -14.30 11.34 -19.55
N ASP A 487 -14.44 10.92 -20.80
CA ASP A 487 -13.54 9.93 -21.43
C ASP A 487 -12.30 10.57 -22.08
N ALA A 488 -12.11 11.89 -21.97
CA ALA A 488 -10.92 12.54 -22.51
C ALA A 488 -9.73 12.45 -21.54
N PHE A 489 -9.99 12.33 -20.24
CA PHE A 489 -8.97 12.32 -19.20
C PHE A 489 -9.34 11.42 -18.03
N GLN A 490 -8.36 10.69 -17.51
CA GLN A 490 -8.48 9.87 -16.31
C GLN A 490 -7.43 10.29 -15.30
N ALA A 491 -7.87 10.64 -14.09
CA ALA A 491 -7.00 10.75 -12.92
C ALA A 491 -7.13 9.46 -12.11
N ILE A 492 -6.01 8.79 -11.85
CA ILE A 492 -5.99 7.51 -11.12
C ILE A 492 -5.19 7.72 -9.84
N HIS A 493 -5.85 7.84 -8.71
CA HIS A 493 -5.25 8.23 -7.44
C HIS A 493 -4.73 7.00 -6.69
N GLN A 494 -3.63 6.42 -7.16
CA GLN A 494 -2.99 5.30 -6.46
C GLN A 494 -2.38 5.75 -5.13
N LYS A 495 -3.08 5.47 -4.02
CA LYS A 495 -2.62 5.70 -2.65
C LYS A 495 -1.87 4.47 -2.13
N THR A 496 -0.65 4.67 -1.63
CA THR A 496 0.31 3.59 -1.34
C THR A 496 1.07 3.79 -0.03
N GLN A 497 1.80 2.76 0.39
CA GLN A 497 2.73 2.77 1.54
C GLN A 497 2.11 3.32 2.84
N PRO A 498 1.01 2.74 3.36
CA PRO A 498 0.31 3.31 4.51
C PRO A 498 1.17 3.32 5.78
N PHE A 499 1.23 4.44 6.50
CA PHE A 499 1.72 4.47 7.88
C PHE A 499 0.59 4.87 8.81
N VAL A 500 0.22 4.00 9.76
CA VAL A 500 -0.95 4.20 10.63
C VAL A 500 -0.54 4.39 12.09
N THR A 501 -0.92 5.51 12.71
CA THR A 501 -0.82 5.69 14.17
C THR A 501 -2.21 5.61 14.77
N VAL A 502 -2.39 4.70 15.73
CA VAL A 502 -3.69 4.44 16.37
C VAL A 502 -3.79 5.18 17.70
N PHE A 503 -4.95 5.75 17.97
CA PHE A 503 -5.30 6.50 19.19
C PHE A 503 -6.56 5.93 19.84
N ASP A 504 -6.85 6.40 21.06
CA ASP A 504 -8.12 6.18 21.77
C ASP A 504 -8.57 4.71 21.74
N GLU A 505 -7.66 3.81 22.11
CA GLU A 505 -7.91 2.35 22.18
C GLU A 505 -8.43 1.74 20.86
N GLY A 506 -8.05 2.32 19.71
CA GLY A 506 -8.48 1.82 18.39
C GLY A 506 -9.79 2.43 17.89
N GLN A 507 -10.20 3.60 18.41
CA GLN A 507 -11.35 4.36 17.87
C GLN A 507 -10.97 5.42 16.86
N ARG A 508 -9.70 5.82 16.81
CA ARG A 508 -9.19 6.85 15.88
C ARG A 508 -7.81 6.47 15.37
N ALA A 509 -7.46 6.94 14.18
CA ALA A 509 -6.12 6.80 13.66
C ALA A 509 -5.72 7.96 12.75
N PHE A 510 -4.43 8.26 12.72
CA PHE A 510 -3.80 8.91 11.59
C PHE A 510 -3.41 7.84 10.58
N VAL A 511 -3.58 8.14 9.29
CA VAL A 511 -3.04 7.33 8.20
C VAL A 511 -2.39 8.23 7.17
N ARG A 512 -1.07 8.06 7.04
CA ARG A 512 -0.31 8.62 5.94
C ARG A 512 -0.39 7.68 4.75
N THR A 513 -0.54 8.21 3.55
CA THR A 513 -0.29 7.47 2.31
C THR A 513 0.43 8.34 1.29
N ARG A 514 1.22 7.72 0.42
CA ARG A 514 1.82 8.38 -0.74
C ARG A 514 0.84 8.35 -1.92
N LEU A 515 0.64 9.48 -2.58
CA LEU A 515 0.01 9.57 -3.88
C LEU A 515 1.07 9.23 -4.95
N PHE A 516 0.84 8.13 -5.67
CA PHE A 516 1.66 7.69 -6.79
C PHE A 516 0.81 7.69 -8.06
N GLN A 517 0.27 8.86 -8.41
CA GLN A 517 -0.83 8.99 -9.37
C GLN A 517 -0.35 9.00 -10.80
N PHE A 518 -1.00 8.17 -11.62
CA PHE A 518 -0.85 8.15 -13.08
C PHE A 518 -2.12 8.72 -13.69
N ASN A 519 -1.98 9.75 -14.50
CA ASN A 519 -3.07 10.29 -15.30
C ASN A 519 -2.97 9.78 -16.73
N SER A 520 -4.11 9.60 -17.40
CA SER A 520 -4.14 9.21 -18.81
C SER A 520 -5.00 10.17 -19.62
N SER A 521 -4.55 10.51 -20.82
CA SER A 521 -5.26 11.35 -21.79
C SER A 521 -5.68 10.52 -23.01
N ALA A 522 -6.75 10.93 -23.69
CA ALA A 522 -7.17 10.36 -24.96
C ALA A 522 -6.37 10.92 -26.16
N ASP A 523 -5.87 12.16 -26.03
CA ASP A 523 -5.29 12.94 -27.13
C ASP A 523 -3.80 13.29 -26.91
N GLY A 524 -3.11 12.57 -26.02
CA GLY A 524 -1.69 12.78 -25.72
C GLY A 524 -1.16 11.82 -24.67
N PRO A 525 0.15 11.89 -24.33
CA PRO A 525 0.72 11.05 -23.29
C PRO A 525 0.17 11.45 -21.92
N GLY A 526 0.29 10.53 -20.96
CA GLY A 526 -0.13 10.73 -19.59
C GLY A 526 0.69 11.75 -18.81
N SER A 527 0.42 11.84 -17.52
CA SER A 527 1.19 12.66 -16.57
C SER A 527 1.22 12.01 -15.21
N TRP A 528 2.09 12.49 -14.33
CA TRP A 528 2.18 12.03 -12.95
C TRP A 528 1.86 13.14 -11.96
N ILE A 529 1.35 12.72 -10.81
CA ILE A 529 1.24 13.55 -9.62
C ILE A 529 1.80 12.78 -8.44
N SER A 530 2.73 13.41 -7.71
CA SER A 530 3.24 12.92 -6.43
C SER A 530 2.76 13.82 -5.30
N GLY A 531 2.46 13.21 -4.16
CA GLY A 531 1.94 13.90 -2.99
C GLY A 531 1.90 13.00 -1.76
N ILE A 532 1.66 13.61 -0.61
CA ILE A 532 1.47 12.92 0.66
C ILE A 532 0.08 13.27 1.19
N TYR A 533 -0.74 12.24 1.40
CA TYR A 533 -1.95 12.38 2.19
C TYR A 533 -1.64 12.19 3.67
N GLU A 534 -2.17 13.07 4.50
CA GLU A 534 -2.16 12.94 5.94
C GLU A 534 -3.59 12.88 6.49
N ASN A 535 -4.19 11.69 6.41
CA ASN A 535 -5.59 11.51 6.77
C ASN A 535 -5.76 11.25 8.28
N GLN A 536 -6.85 11.76 8.83
CA GLN A 536 -7.40 11.42 10.13
C GLN A 536 -8.65 10.59 9.91
N VAL A 537 -8.78 9.46 10.60
CA VAL A 537 -9.96 8.59 10.52
C VAL A 537 -10.51 8.31 11.91
N ILE A 538 -11.83 8.22 12.00
CA ILE A 538 -12.55 7.88 13.24
C ILE A 538 -13.53 6.75 12.99
N LYS A 539 -13.81 5.96 14.02
CA LYS A 539 -14.90 4.99 14.01
C LYS A 539 -16.18 5.68 14.49
N GLU A 540 -17.08 5.98 13.54
CA GLU A 540 -18.39 6.60 13.79
C GLU A 540 -19.46 5.55 13.54
N ASP A 541 -20.28 5.25 14.57
CA ASP A 541 -21.34 4.23 14.51
C ASP A 541 -20.86 2.84 14.06
N GLY A 542 -19.63 2.48 14.43
CA GLY A 542 -19.01 1.21 14.07
C GLY A 542 -18.35 1.18 12.69
N ILE A 543 -18.44 2.26 11.91
CA ILE A 543 -17.91 2.40 10.56
C ILE A 543 -16.70 3.34 10.57
N TRP A 544 -15.60 2.95 9.92
CA TRP A 544 -14.46 3.85 9.73
C TRP A 544 -14.80 4.95 8.73
N ARG A 545 -14.61 6.20 9.14
CA ARG A 545 -14.88 7.41 8.35
C ARG A 545 -13.65 8.31 8.32
N ILE A 546 -13.48 9.05 7.24
CA ILE A 546 -12.49 10.12 7.15
C ILE A 546 -12.96 11.31 7.99
N HIS A 547 -12.18 11.70 8.99
CA HIS A 547 -12.43 12.88 9.81
C HIS A 547 -11.67 14.10 9.31
N GLY A 548 -10.45 13.92 8.83
CA GLY A 548 -9.62 14.99 8.32
C GLY A 548 -8.83 14.50 7.13
N MET A 549 -8.69 15.34 6.11
CA MET A 549 -7.99 14.97 4.89
C MET A 549 -7.29 16.17 4.28
N ASP A 550 -5.96 16.07 4.23
CA ASP A 550 -5.11 16.96 3.46
C ASP A 550 -4.24 16.18 2.47
N LEU A 551 -3.80 16.90 1.44
CA LEU A 551 -2.91 16.41 0.39
C LEU A 551 -1.86 17.47 0.14
N ASP A 552 -0.65 17.22 0.61
CA ASP A 552 0.51 18.03 0.27
C ASP A 552 1.09 17.50 -1.05
N TYR A 553 0.85 18.21 -2.16
CA TYR A 553 1.50 17.88 -3.43
C TYR A 553 3.01 18.07 -3.31
N VAL A 554 3.79 17.16 -3.91
CA VAL A 554 5.25 17.29 -4.00
C VAL A 554 5.63 17.81 -5.38
N TRP A 555 5.18 17.15 -6.45
CA TRP A 555 5.48 17.53 -7.83
C TRP A 555 4.38 17.04 -8.79
N LEU A 556 4.21 17.76 -9.90
CA LEU A 556 3.35 17.38 -11.03
C LEU A 556 4.21 17.43 -12.29
N GLY A 557 4.31 16.30 -13.01
CA GLY A 557 5.15 16.18 -14.20
C GLY A 557 4.36 15.66 -15.38
N ASP A 558 4.56 16.25 -16.56
CA ASP A 558 4.09 15.66 -17.80
C ASP A 558 4.97 14.48 -18.23
N TYR A 559 4.61 13.80 -19.32
CA TYR A 559 5.40 12.69 -19.81
C TYR A 559 6.70 13.09 -20.49
N GLU A 560 6.73 14.22 -21.18
CA GLU A 560 7.90 14.61 -21.98
C GLU A 560 9.08 14.98 -21.08
N GLY A 561 8.86 15.84 -20.10
CA GLY A 561 9.87 16.34 -19.18
C GLY A 561 9.89 15.66 -17.81
N GLY A 562 8.85 14.89 -17.45
CA GLY A 562 8.79 14.17 -16.18
C GLY A 562 8.94 15.09 -14.98
N TRP A 563 9.75 14.66 -14.01
CA TRP A 563 10.16 15.50 -12.87
C TRP A 563 11.46 16.27 -13.12
N THR A 564 12.14 16.07 -14.25
CA THR A 564 13.40 16.76 -14.56
C THR A 564 13.17 18.13 -15.15
N GLU A 565 12.06 18.36 -15.87
CA GLU A 565 11.80 19.61 -16.59
C GLU A 565 10.51 20.35 -16.15
N ILE A 566 10.03 20.11 -14.93
CA ILE A 566 8.82 20.77 -14.41
C ILE A 566 8.97 22.30 -14.46
N ASP A 567 8.04 22.99 -15.13
CA ASP A 567 7.90 24.45 -15.00
C ASP A 567 7.30 24.78 -13.63
N PRO A 568 8.05 25.37 -12.68
CA PRO A 568 7.56 25.64 -11.33
C PRO A 568 6.34 26.59 -11.32
N ALA A 569 6.21 27.43 -12.35
CA ALA A 569 5.08 28.35 -12.52
C ALA A 569 3.86 27.70 -13.19
N ALA A 570 3.98 26.49 -13.75
CA ALA A 570 2.85 25.81 -14.38
C ALA A 570 1.82 25.35 -13.35
N SER A 571 2.26 24.97 -12.14
CA SER A 571 1.37 24.51 -11.07
C SER A 571 0.31 25.56 -10.68
N SER A 572 0.68 26.85 -10.71
CA SER A 572 -0.24 27.94 -10.38
C SER A 572 -1.37 28.13 -11.39
N ARG A 573 -1.21 27.61 -12.62
CA ARG A 573 -2.25 27.68 -13.66
C ARG A 573 -3.47 26.81 -13.34
N PHE A 574 -3.32 25.83 -12.44
CA PHE A 574 -4.42 24.99 -11.96
C PHE A 574 -5.23 25.67 -10.84
N GLY A 575 -4.65 26.71 -10.22
CA GLY A 575 -5.29 27.49 -9.17
C GLY A 575 -6.48 28.30 -9.70
N PRO A 576 -7.65 28.27 -9.03
CA PRO A 576 -8.70 29.23 -9.29
C PRO A 576 -8.26 30.66 -8.94
N SER A 577 -8.92 31.65 -9.54
CA SER A 577 -8.70 33.07 -9.20
C SER A 577 -9.10 33.38 -7.75
N GLU A 578 -8.57 34.46 -7.17
CA GLU A 578 -8.95 34.89 -5.82
C GLU A 578 -10.46 35.14 -5.68
N GLU A 579 -11.10 35.71 -6.71
CA GLU A 579 -12.56 35.91 -6.76
C GLU A 579 -13.29 34.56 -6.70
N THR A 580 -12.84 33.59 -7.52
CA THR A 580 -13.40 32.24 -7.49
C THR A 580 -13.19 31.56 -6.13
N ILE A 581 -12.03 31.72 -5.49
CA ILE A 581 -11.76 31.19 -4.14
C ILE A 581 -12.70 31.82 -3.12
N ALA A 582 -12.94 33.13 -3.19
CA ALA A 582 -13.88 33.82 -2.32
C ALA A 582 -15.32 33.28 -2.49
N ASP A 583 -15.73 32.94 -3.71
CA ASP A 583 -17.05 32.34 -4.01
C ASP A 583 -17.22 30.93 -3.42
N PHE A 584 -16.13 30.18 -3.20
CA PHE A 584 -16.19 28.92 -2.46
C PHE A 584 -16.45 29.14 -0.96
N GLY A 585 -16.00 30.28 -0.42
CA GLY A 585 -16.09 30.63 1.00
C GLY A 585 -15.57 29.52 1.92
N PRO A 586 -14.27 29.14 1.84
CA PRO A 586 -13.70 28.08 2.67
C PRO A 586 -13.79 28.42 4.18
N ASP A 587 -13.90 27.40 5.02
CA ASP A 587 -14.02 27.55 6.48
C ASP A 587 -12.68 27.88 7.16
N ALA A 588 -11.57 27.52 6.52
CA ALA A 588 -10.20 27.79 6.94
C ALA A 588 -9.23 27.73 5.74
N PRO A 589 -8.01 28.30 5.82
CA PRO A 589 -7.00 28.15 4.77
C PRO A 589 -6.44 26.71 4.70
N LEU A 590 -5.75 26.40 3.59
CA LEU A 590 -4.96 25.17 3.46
C LEU A 590 -3.87 25.12 4.55
N ARG A 591 -3.59 23.92 5.08
CA ARG A 591 -2.51 23.71 6.08
C ARG A 591 -1.12 23.87 5.47
N GLY A 592 -0.96 23.39 4.25
CA GLY A 592 0.32 23.25 3.57
C GLY A 592 0.48 24.19 2.38
N GLU A 593 1.41 23.80 1.51
CA GLU A 593 1.68 24.52 0.27
C GLU A 593 0.44 24.52 -0.65
N THR A 594 0.08 25.67 -1.20
CA THR A 594 -1.05 25.77 -2.13
C THR A 594 -0.77 25.03 -3.44
N PHE A 595 0.47 25.08 -3.91
CA PHE A 595 0.93 24.48 -5.16
C PHE A 595 2.08 23.52 -4.88
N ALA A 596 2.27 22.52 -5.75
CA ALA A 596 3.41 21.63 -5.65
C ALA A 596 4.73 22.43 -5.61
N PRO A 597 5.56 22.28 -4.56
CA PRO A 597 6.67 23.17 -4.32
C PRO A 597 7.91 22.84 -5.15
N TYR A 598 8.05 21.59 -5.64
CA TYR A 598 9.23 21.17 -6.38
C TYR A 598 9.43 22.02 -7.65
N PRO A 599 10.66 22.48 -7.96
CA PRO A 599 11.97 22.03 -7.45
C PRO A 599 12.38 22.56 -6.07
N ARG A 600 11.62 23.50 -5.47
CA ARG A 600 11.88 23.89 -4.08
C ARG A 600 11.51 22.73 -3.15
N ILE A 601 12.38 22.49 -2.18
CA ILE A 601 12.17 21.48 -1.16
C ILE A 601 11.36 22.08 0.00
N ALA A 602 10.05 21.81 0.02
CA ALA A 602 9.21 22.21 1.16
C ALA A 602 9.49 21.33 2.39
N PRO A 603 9.29 21.87 3.62
CA PRO A 603 9.26 21.05 4.83
C PRO A 603 8.17 19.98 4.72
N MET A 604 8.48 18.73 5.10
CA MET A 604 7.49 17.66 5.16
C MET A 604 7.06 17.44 6.62
N GLY A 605 5.77 17.60 6.89
CA GLY A 605 5.20 17.27 8.19
C GLY A 605 5.21 15.77 8.45
N PHE A 606 5.17 15.34 9.71
CA PHE A 606 4.95 13.96 10.13
C PHE A 606 3.98 13.92 11.32
N HIS A 607 2.96 13.04 11.28
CA HIS A 607 2.09 12.82 12.43
C HIS A 607 2.72 11.93 13.51
N PHE A 608 3.82 11.26 13.18
CA PHE A 608 4.49 10.29 14.04
C PHE A 608 5.91 10.74 14.40
N ASP A 609 6.33 10.36 15.61
CA ASP A 609 7.72 10.48 16.07
C ASP A 609 8.54 9.29 15.54
N ASN A 610 9.87 9.40 15.56
CA ASN A 610 10.75 8.29 15.19
C ASN A 610 10.36 7.02 15.97
N PRO A 611 9.99 5.90 15.30
CA PRO A 611 9.44 4.72 15.97
C PRO A 611 10.35 4.07 17.01
N VAL A 612 11.67 4.28 16.92
CA VAL A 612 12.64 3.70 17.84
C VAL A 612 13.06 4.70 18.90
N THR A 613 13.47 5.91 18.52
CA THR A 613 14.03 6.88 19.48
C THR A 613 12.99 7.81 20.10
N GLY A 614 11.80 7.92 19.51
CA GLY A 614 10.79 8.90 19.90
C GLY A 614 11.18 10.34 19.54
N ARG A 615 12.20 10.53 18.68
CA ARG A 615 12.60 11.84 18.18
C ARG A 615 11.43 12.49 17.46
N LYS A 616 11.08 13.72 17.84
CA LYS A 616 10.01 14.48 17.19
C LYS A 616 10.47 14.97 15.82
N PRO A 617 9.61 14.92 14.79
CA PRO A 617 9.90 15.53 13.50
C PRO A 617 9.97 17.06 13.64
N ALA A 618 10.68 17.72 12.73
CA ALA A 618 10.78 19.19 12.71
C ALA A 618 9.40 19.85 12.59
N THR A 619 8.54 19.29 11.74
CA THR A 619 7.13 19.69 11.62
C THR A 619 6.25 18.52 12.08
N ARG A 620 5.76 18.60 13.32
CA ARG A 620 4.84 17.59 13.87
C ARG A 620 3.40 17.95 13.54
N LEU A 621 2.71 17.02 12.88
CA LEU A 621 1.28 17.13 12.60
C LEU A 621 0.50 16.54 13.77
N THR A 622 -0.53 17.25 14.22
CA THR A 622 -1.41 16.85 15.32
C THR A 622 -2.84 16.72 14.84
N TRP A 623 -3.67 15.99 15.60
CA TRP A 623 -5.09 15.88 15.31
C TRP A 623 -5.71 17.28 15.17
N SER A 624 -6.61 17.45 14.20
CA SER A 624 -7.18 18.74 13.80
C SER A 624 -8.65 18.55 13.50
N ASP A 625 -9.50 19.48 13.94
CA ASP A 625 -10.91 19.56 13.57
C ASP A 625 -11.14 20.37 12.27
N GLY A 626 -10.06 20.94 11.72
CA GLY A 626 -10.06 21.67 10.46
C GLY A 626 -10.08 23.19 10.65
N HIS A 627 -10.37 23.69 11.86
CA HIS A 627 -10.34 25.13 12.15
C HIS A 627 -8.90 25.63 12.29
N ARG A 628 -8.55 26.67 11.54
CA ARG A 628 -7.23 27.32 11.53
C ARG A 628 -7.41 28.82 11.28
N ASP A 629 -6.57 29.62 11.93
CA ASP A 629 -6.53 31.08 11.78
C ASP A 629 -5.67 31.51 10.57
#